data_AF-A0A423XPK3-F1
#
_entry.id   AF-A0A423XPK3-F1
#
_cell.length_a   1.000
_cell.length_b   1.000
_cell.length_c   1.000
_cell.angle_alpha   90.00
_cell.angle_beta   90.00
_cell.angle_gamma   90.00
#
_symmetry.space_group_name_H-M   'P 1'
#
loop_
_entity.id
_entity.type
_entity.pdbx_description
1 polymer ?
#
loop_
_entity_poly.entity_id
_entity_poly.type
_entity_poly.pdbx_seq_one_letter_code
_entity_poly.pdbx_strand_id
1 'polypeptide(L)' 'SYMTLAYGTALKDETIIRIAQKHNATPAQVILSWAMALGYSVIPSSTKRENLQSNLGALSLTLDADD' A
#
# COMPACT_ATOMS: atom_id res chain seq x y z
N SER A 1 11.70 4.44 2.14
CA SER A 1 10.93 5.57 2.72
C SER A 1 10.45 5.20 4.11
N TYR A 2 10.58 6.11 5.09
CA TYR A 2 10.20 5.90 6.49
C TYR A 2 8.74 6.34 6.79
N MET A 3 8.03 6.95 5.83
CA MET A 3 6.65 7.46 5.99
C MET A 3 5.77 7.23 4.76
N THR A 4 5.86 6.06 4.13
CA THR A 4 5.13 5.78 2.88
C THR A 4 3.61 5.93 3.01
N LEU A 5 3.04 5.74 4.21
CA LEU A 5 1.59 5.84 4.44
C LEU A 5 1.09 7.26 4.78
N ALA A 6 1.97 8.28 4.79
CA ALA A 6 1.61 9.68 5.09
C ALA A 6 0.69 9.84 6.32
N TYR A 7 1.02 9.19 7.44
CA TYR A 7 0.20 9.18 8.68
C TYR A 7 -1.26 8.72 8.51
N GLY A 8 -1.55 7.91 7.49
CA GLY A 8 -2.89 7.40 7.21
C GLY A 8 -3.79 8.36 6.43
N THR A 9 -3.32 9.54 6.05
CA THR A 9 -4.06 10.44 5.14
C THR A 9 -4.16 9.82 3.74
N ALA A 10 -3.08 9.20 3.25
CA ALA A 10 -3.07 8.51 1.96
C ALA A 10 -4.02 7.29 1.93
N LEU A 11 -4.35 6.71 3.09
CA LEU A 11 -5.30 5.58 3.17
C LEU A 11 -6.76 6.00 2.90
N LYS A 12 -7.05 7.30 2.96
CA LYS A 12 -8.39 7.85 2.75
C LYS A 12 -8.58 8.46 1.37
N ASP A 13 -7.53 8.44 0.54
CA ASP A 13 -7.60 8.98 -0.81
C ASP A 13 -8.52 8.12 -1.68
N GLU A 14 -9.49 8.76 -2.34
CA GLU A 14 -10.51 8.06 -3.14
C GLU A 14 -9.89 7.29 -4.33
N THR A 15 -8.80 7.80 -4.89
CA THR A 15 -8.08 7.13 -5.98
C THR A 15 -7.44 5.85 -5.47
N ILE A 16 -6.75 5.91 -4.33
CA ILE A 16 -6.13 4.74 -3.70
C ILE A 16 -7.19 3.70 -3.30
N ILE A 17 -8.33 4.14 -2.77
CA ILE A 17 -9.44 3.24 -2.41
C ILE A 17 -9.99 2.54 -3.66
N ARG A 18 -10.17 3.25 -4.77
CA ARG A 18 -10.65 2.67 -6.03
C ARG A 18 -9.67 1.63 -6.59
N ILE A 19 -8.37 1.93 -6.59
CA ILE A 19 -7.33 0.98 -7.03
C ILE A 19 -7.32 -0.25 -6.10
N ALA A 20 -7.42 -0.04 -4.79
CA ALA A 20 -7.50 -1.13 -3.82
C ALA A 20 -8.70 -2.05 -4.10
N GLN A 21 -9.85 -1.49 -4.43
CA GLN A 21 -11.04 -2.26 -4.83
C GLN A 21 -10.82 -3.04 -6.14
N LYS A 22 -10.24 -2.40 -7.18
CA LYS A 22 -9.91 -3.05 -8.46
C LYS A 22 -9.05 -4.30 -8.27
N HIS A 23 -8.11 -4.25 -7.32
CA HIS A 23 -7.16 -5.34 -7.04
C HIS A 23 -7.54 -6.24 -5.87
N ASN A 24 -8.73 -6.07 -5.27
CA ASN A 24 -9.15 -6.76 -4.05
C ASN A 24 -8.09 -6.72 -2.93
N ALA A 25 -7.47 -5.55 -2.78
CA ALA A 25 -6.38 -5.26 -1.86
C ALA A 25 -6.81 -4.18 -0.84
N THR A 26 -5.97 -3.92 0.15
CA THR A 26 -6.14 -2.79 1.06
C THR A 26 -5.45 -1.53 0.52
N PRO A 27 -5.93 -0.32 0.86
CA PRO A 27 -5.24 0.92 0.49
C PRO A 27 -3.76 0.95 0.91
N ALA A 28 -3.43 0.34 2.05
CA ALA A 28 -2.05 0.21 2.51
C ALA A 28 -1.22 -0.64 1.55
N GLN A 29 -1.76 -1.78 1.08
CA GLN A 29 -1.06 -2.64 0.13
C GLN A 29 -0.77 -1.93 -1.20
N VAL A 30 -1.72 -1.14 -1.70
CA VAL A 30 -1.55 -0.34 -2.93
C VAL A 30 -0.41 0.66 -2.77
N ILE A 31 -0.42 1.46 -1.70
CA ILE A 31 0.61 2.48 -1.44
C ILE A 31 2.00 1.84 -1.29
N LEU A 32 2.08 0.70 -0.59
CA LEU A 32 3.33 -0.02 -0.40
C LEU A 32 3.85 -0.59 -1.72
N SER A 33 2.98 -1.23 -2.52
CA SER A 33 3.33 -1.77 -3.84
C SER A 33 3.80 -0.68 -4.80
N TRP A 34 3.07 0.44 -4.87
CA TRP A 34 3.45 1.60 -5.68
C TRP A 34 4.84 2.14 -5.31
N ALA A 35 5.12 2.33 -4.02
CA ALA A 35 6.43 2.81 -3.58
C ALA A 35 7.56 1.81 -3.90
N MET A 36 7.30 0.51 -3.81
CA MET A 36 8.26 -0.52 -4.22
C MET A 36 8.48 -0.52 -5.74
N ALA A 37 7.42 -0.33 -6.54
CA ALA A 37 7.51 -0.25 -8.00
C ALA A 37 8.35 0.97 -8.47
N LEU A 38 8.33 2.07 -7.72
CA LEU A 38 9.20 3.22 -7.94
C LEU A 38 10.67 3.00 -7.50
N GLY A 39 11.01 1.80 -7.02
CA GLY A 39 12.37 1.44 -6.59
C GLY A 39 12.73 1.85 -5.16
N TYR A 40 11.77 2.29 -4.35
CA TYR A 40 12.05 2.60 -2.94
C TYR A 40 12.06 1.34 -2.09
N SER A 41 13.04 1.21 -1.19
CA SER A 41 12.94 0.26 -0.07
C SER A 41 11.89 0.76 0.92
N VAL A 42 10.87 -0.05 1.18
CA VAL A 42 9.75 0.31 2.06
C VAL A 42 9.80 -0.54 3.34
N ILE A 43 9.73 0.10 4.50
CA ILE A 43 9.69 -0.57 5.81
C ILE A 43 8.40 -0.14 6.51
N PRO A 44 7.30 -0.88 6.33
CA PRO A 44 6.04 -0.55 6.99
C PRO A 44 6.14 -0.82 8.50
N SER A 45 5.63 0.11 9.31
CA SER A 45 5.54 -0.04 10.77
C SER A 45 4.08 -0.10 11.21
N SER A 46 3.74 -1.04 12.09
CA SER A 46 2.44 -1.11 12.74
C SER A 46 2.55 -1.83 14.08
N THR A 47 1.71 -1.45 15.04
CA THR A 47 1.57 -2.13 16.33
C THR A 47 0.55 -3.27 16.30
N LYS A 48 -0.25 -3.39 15.23
CA LYS A 48 -1.28 -4.42 15.07
C LYS A 48 -0.77 -5.54 14.18
N ARG A 49 -0.91 -6.79 14.63
CA ARG A 49 -0.43 -7.97 13.90
C ARG A 49 -1.14 -8.14 12.56
N GLU A 50 -2.44 -7.88 12.52
CA GLU A 50 -3.29 -8.00 11.34
C GLU A 50 -2.82 -7.04 10.24
N ASN A 51 -2.41 -5.82 10.63
CA ASN A 51 -1.87 -4.84 9.69
C ASN A 51 -0.51 -5.26 9.14
N LEU A 52 0.36 -5.81 9.99
CA LEU A 52 1.65 -6.35 9.53
C LEU A 52 1.44 -7.47 8.51
N GLN A 53 0.52 -8.39 8.79
CA GLN A 53 0.18 -9.48 7.87
C GLN A 53 -0.45 -8.97 6.57
N SER A 54 -1.35 -7.98 6.65
CA SER A 54 -1.93 -7.35 5.46
C SER A 54 -0.84 -6.66 4.63
N ASN A 55 0.09 -5.92 5.25
CA ASN A 55 1.16 -5.21 4.54
C ASN A 55 2.07 -6.16 3.75
N LEU A 56 2.30 -7.39 4.22
CA LEU A 56 3.06 -8.39 3.46
C LEU A 56 2.40 -8.75 2.13
N GLY A 57 1.07 -8.67 2.04
CA GLY A 57 0.33 -8.89 0.79
C GLY A 57 0.65 -7.88 -0.31
N ALA A 58 1.26 -6.73 0.03
CA ALA A 58 1.72 -5.76 -0.97
C ALA A 58 2.80 -6.32 -1.91
N LEU A 59 3.56 -7.33 -1.46
CA LEU A 59 4.61 -7.97 -2.26
C LEU A 59 4.06 -8.78 -3.43
N SER A 60 2.82 -9.25 -3.32
CA SER A 60 2.14 -10.04 -4.37
C SER A 60 1.28 -9.17 -5.30
N LEU A 61 1.20 -7.86 -5.02
CA LEU A 61 0.37 -6.93 -5.78
C LEU A 61 1.19 -6.30 -6.91
N THR A 62 0.71 -6.42 -8.14
CA THR A 62 1.28 -5.76 -9.33
C THR A 62 0.29 -4.73 -9.83
N LEU A 63 0.69 -3.45 -9.81
CA LEU A 63 -0.10 -2.35 -10.36
C LEU A 63 0.14 -2.26 -11.87
N ASP A 64 -0.90 -1.89 -12.63
CA ASP A 64 -0.78 -1.67 -14.07
C ASP A 64 -0.56 -0.18 -14.41
N ALA A 65 -0.48 0.15 -15.70
CA ALA A 65 -0.16 1.50 -16.14
C ALA A 65 -1.30 2.52 -15.92
N ASP A 66 -2.52 2.04 -15.68
CA ASP A 66 -3.70 2.88 -15.43
C ASP A 66 -3.94 3.12 -13.93
N ASP A 67 -3.12 2.51 -13.05
CA ASP A 67 -3.14 2.66 -11.59
C ASP A 67 -2.11 3.70 -11.08
#